data_AF-A0A442T4F6-F1
#
_entry.id   AF-A0A442T4F6-F1
#
_cell.length_a   1.000
_cell.length_b   1.000
_cell.length_c   1.000
_cell.angle_alpha   90.00
_cell.angle_beta   90.00
_cell.angle_gamma   90.00
#
_symmetry.space_group_name_H-M   'P 1'
#
loop_
_entity.id
_entity.type
_entity.pdbx_description
1 polymer ?
#
loop_
_entity_poly.entity_id
_entity_poly.type
_entity_poly.pdbx_seq_one_letter_code
_entity_poly.pdbx_strand_id
1 'polypeptide(L)'
;MPSEAKYAELSPDGKSLTVHLPLTLRKRGGRKIIISPAGAQQWTPARPRIDNTLIRALARAFRWKHMLETGEFATVIELAAAERLDRSFVSHVLQLTLLAPDLVEAILDGRQSMGVQLQALVRGLPVEWDRQRELMATSC
;
A
#
# COMPACT_ATOMS: atom_id res chain seq x y z
N MET A 1 -0.30 26.97 27.81
CA MET A 1 0.72 26.32 28.66
C MET A 1 0.10 25.10 29.33
N PRO A 2 0.30 23.86 28.87
CA PRO A 2 0.07 22.68 29.71
C PRO A 2 1.45 22.20 30.23
N SER A 3 1.73 22.41 31.50
CA SER A 3 1.51 21.45 32.59
C SER A 3 2.44 20.23 32.49
N GLU A 4 3.45 20.26 33.34
CA GLU A 4 4.50 19.28 33.60
C GLU A 4 3.89 17.91 33.96
N ALA A 5 3.63 17.08 32.97
CA ALA A 5 3.15 15.72 33.20
C ALA A 5 4.35 14.80 33.49
N LYS A 6 4.42 14.26 34.70
CA LYS A 6 5.33 13.16 35.06
C LYS A 6 4.90 11.90 34.30
N TYR A 7 5.52 11.64 33.15
CA TYR A 7 5.21 10.46 32.34
C TYR A 7 5.76 9.15 32.91
N ALA A 8 6.66 9.22 33.91
CA ALA A 8 7.24 8.05 34.54
C ALA A 8 7.51 8.27 36.03
N GLU A 9 7.22 7.24 36.82
CA GLU A 9 7.46 7.18 38.27
C GLU A 9 8.40 6.00 38.55
N LEU A 10 9.54 6.29 39.20
CA LEU A 10 10.44 5.26 39.69
C LEU A 10 10.01 4.85 41.09
N SER A 11 9.88 3.55 41.31
CA SER A 11 9.60 2.97 42.63
C SER A 11 10.67 3.40 43.63
N PRO A 12 10.33 3.66 44.91
CA PRO A 12 11.28 4.10 45.93
C PRO A 12 12.45 3.13 46.16
N ASP A 13 12.28 1.86 45.82
CA ASP A 13 13.32 0.83 45.87
C ASP A 13 14.27 0.82 44.66
N GLY A 14 14.01 1.67 43.66
CA GLY A 14 14.78 1.79 42.41
C GLY A 14 14.62 0.60 41.46
N LYS A 15 13.74 -0.37 41.76
CA LYS A 15 13.66 -1.63 41.00
C LYS A 15 12.62 -1.62 39.88
N SER A 16 11.66 -0.70 39.93
CA SER A 16 10.54 -0.66 38.99
C SER A 16 10.30 0.76 38.49
N LEU A 17 10.14 0.92 37.17
CA LEU A 17 9.77 2.17 36.51
C LEU A 17 8.35 2.02 35.93
N THR A 18 7.41 2.83 36.40
CA THR A 18 6.02 2.86 35.93
C THR A 18 5.84 4.03 34.98
N VAL A 19 5.47 3.76 33.72
CA VAL A 19 5.26 4.80 32.69
C VAL A 19 3.77 4.93 32.39
N HIS A 20 3.23 6.14 32.56
CA HIS A 20 1.83 6.45 32.27
C HIS A 20 1.71 7.05 30.86
N LEU A 21 1.38 6.21 29.88
CA LEU A 21 1.17 6.63 28.50
C LEU A 21 -0.33 6.82 28.19
N PRO A 22 -0.78 8.03 27.82
CA PRO A 22 -2.12 8.22 27.30
C PRO A 22 -2.21 7.58 25.90
N LEU A 23 -2.97 6.50 25.78
CA LEU A 23 -3.16 5.76 24.53
C LEU A 23 -4.63 5.56 24.21
N THR A 24 -4.98 5.69 22.92
CA THR A 24 -6.33 5.45 22.42
C THR A 24 -6.35 4.16 21.60
N LEU A 25 -7.04 3.13 22.10
CA LEU A 25 -7.19 1.85 21.41
C LEU A 25 -8.37 1.93 20.43
N ARG A 26 -8.14 1.64 19.15
CA ARG A 26 -9.20 1.53 18.13
C ARG A 26 -9.20 0.13 17.52
N LYS A 27 -10.39 -0.43 17.27
CA LYS A 27 -10.58 -1.69 16.54
C LYS A 27 -10.94 -1.41 15.08
N ARG A 28 -10.23 -2.03 14.14
CA ARG A 28 -10.59 -2.06 12.71
C ARG A 28 -10.51 -3.49 12.20
N GLY A 29 -11.65 -4.06 11.77
CA GLY A 29 -11.72 -5.41 11.19
C GLY A 29 -11.22 -6.54 12.10
N GLY A 30 -11.47 -6.44 13.41
CA GLY A 30 -11.06 -7.47 14.39
C GLY A 30 -9.59 -7.43 14.84
N ARG A 31 -8.75 -6.56 14.25
CA ARG A 31 -7.33 -6.41 14.62
C ARG A 31 -7.10 -5.20 15.54
N LYS A 32 -6.23 -5.37 16.54
CA LYS A 32 -5.77 -4.29 17.44
C LYS A 32 -4.65 -3.51 16.76
N ILE A 33 -4.79 -2.19 16.65
CA ILE A 33 -3.76 -1.30 16.11
C ILE A 33 -3.44 -0.21 17.14
N ILE A 34 -2.15 0.14 17.24
CA ILE A 34 -1.66 1.28 18.02
C ILE A 34 -1.55 2.46 17.05
N ILE A 35 -2.20 3.58 17.36
CA ILE A 35 -2.20 4.78 16.52
C ILE A 35 -1.38 5.84 17.27
N SER A 36 -0.31 6.32 16.65
CA SER A 36 0.50 7.42 17.18
C SER A 36 -0.20 8.77 16.97
N PRO A 37 0.04 9.78 17.83
CA PRO A 37 -0.46 11.13 17.63
C PRO A 37 -0.03 11.73 16.28
N ALA A 38 -0.87 12.56 15.67
CA ALA A 38 -0.55 13.23 14.41
C ALA A 38 0.75 14.04 14.54
N GLY A 39 1.71 13.83 13.64
CA GLY A 39 3.02 14.48 13.66
C GLY A 39 4.11 13.78 14.48
N ALA A 40 3.78 12.70 15.20
CA ALA A 40 4.81 11.88 15.85
C ALA A 40 5.54 11.02 14.80
N GLN A 41 6.87 11.05 14.81
CA GLN A 41 7.69 10.19 13.97
C GLN A 41 7.35 8.72 14.28
N GLN A 42 6.92 7.95 13.27
CA GLN A 42 6.60 6.54 13.45
C GLN A 42 7.86 5.79 13.93
N TRP A 43 7.91 5.44 15.21
CA TRP A 43 9.06 4.77 15.83
C TRP A 43 9.22 3.32 15.36
N THR A 44 8.13 2.72 14.88
CA THR A 44 8.16 1.44 14.17
C THR A 44 8.07 1.68 12.68
N PRO A 45 9.00 1.12 11.87
CA PRO A 45 8.80 1.09 10.42
C PRO A 45 7.46 0.40 10.15
N ALA A 46 6.65 1.00 9.29
CA ALA A 46 5.38 0.41 8.89
C ALA A 46 5.65 -1.04 8.45
N ARG A 47 5.07 -2.01 9.16
CA ARG A 47 5.27 -3.42 8.83
C ARG A 47 4.91 -3.62 7.35
N PRO A 48 5.78 -4.28 6.54
CA PRO A 48 5.49 -4.52 5.14
C PRO A 48 4.10 -5.11 5.00
N ARG A 49 3.23 -4.40 4.29
CA ARG A 49 1.88 -4.88 4.00
C ARG A 49 1.93 -5.49 2.62
N ILE A 50 2.23 -6.77 2.54
CA ILE A 50 2.15 -7.49 1.28
C ILE A 50 0.67 -7.54 0.87
N ASP A 51 0.29 -6.73 -0.11
CA ASP A 51 -1.03 -6.77 -0.70
C ASP A 51 -1.05 -7.84 -1.79
N ASN A 52 -1.40 -9.06 -1.38
CA ASN A 52 -1.52 -10.20 -2.29
C ASN A 52 -2.47 -9.93 -3.46
N THR A 53 -3.45 -9.04 -3.30
CA THR A 53 -4.37 -8.66 -4.38
C THR A 53 -3.63 -7.85 -5.44
N LEU A 54 -2.84 -6.87 -5.00
CA LEU A 54 -2.05 -6.03 -5.89
C LEU A 54 -0.94 -6.81 -6.58
N ILE A 55 -0.26 -7.71 -5.86
CA ILE A 55 0.76 -8.60 -6.45
C ILE A 55 0.14 -9.52 -7.51
N ARG A 56 -1.02 -10.13 -7.22
CA ARG A 56 -1.73 -10.95 -8.22
C ARG A 56 -2.17 -10.13 -9.43
N ALA A 57 -2.59 -8.88 -9.22
CA ALA A 57 -2.96 -7.99 -10.32
C ALA A 57 -1.74 -7.65 -11.20
N LEU A 58 -0.59 -7.34 -10.61
CA LEU A 58 0.67 -7.15 -11.34
C LEU A 58 1.04 -8.41 -12.14
N ALA A 59 1.02 -9.58 -11.51
CA ALA A 59 1.33 -10.84 -12.18
C ALA A 59 0.39 -11.09 -13.38
N ARG A 60 -0.93 -10.84 -13.21
CA ARG A 60 -1.89 -10.92 -14.32
C ARG A 60 -1.59 -9.91 -15.41
N ALA A 61 -1.26 -8.67 -15.06
CA ALA A 61 -0.94 -7.62 -16.02
C ALA A 61 0.21 -8.03 -16.95
N PHE A 62 1.32 -8.51 -16.39
CA PHE A 62 2.48 -8.96 -17.17
C PHE A 62 2.17 -10.22 -17.99
N ARG A 63 1.42 -11.18 -17.42
CA ARG A 63 0.98 -12.36 -18.18
C ARG A 63 0.09 -11.98 -19.37
N TRP A 64 -0.89 -11.12 -19.15
CA TRP A 64 -1.81 -10.64 -20.17
C TRP A 64 -1.10 -9.86 -21.28
N LYS A 65 -0.16 -8.98 -20.90
CA LYS A 65 0.73 -8.31 -21.85
C LYS A 65 1.47 -9.33 -22.71
N HIS A 66 2.08 -10.34 -22.09
CA HIS A 66 2.80 -11.37 -22.82
C HIS A 66 1.90 -12.13 -23.82
N MET A 67 0.69 -12.55 -23.41
CA MET A 67 -0.24 -13.24 -24.30
C MET A 67 -0.73 -12.37 -25.48
N LEU A 68 -0.80 -11.04 -25.30
CA LEU A 68 -1.07 -10.11 -26.39
C LEU A 68 0.14 -9.94 -27.31
N GLU A 69 1.35 -9.86 -26.76
CA GLU A 69 2.60 -9.73 -27.52
C GLU A 69 2.94 -10.99 -28.32
N THR A 70 2.62 -12.17 -27.80
CA THR A 70 2.80 -13.45 -28.51
C THR A 70 1.70 -13.72 -29.54
N GLY A 71 0.61 -12.93 -29.53
CA GLY A 71 -0.54 -13.14 -30.40
C GLY A 71 -1.43 -14.32 -29.99
N GLU A 72 -1.30 -14.85 -28.77
CA GLU A 72 -2.25 -15.82 -28.21
C GLU A 72 -3.67 -15.22 -28.17
N PHE A 73 -3.76 -13.91 -27.92
CA PHE A 73 -4.96 -13.12 -28.15
C PHE A 73 -4.64 -11.94 -29.06
N ALA A 74 -5.49 -11.69 -30.05
CA ALA A 74 -5.28 -10.60 -31.01
C ALA A 74 -5.67 -9.23 -30.43
N THR A 75 -6.61 -9.20 -29.48
CA THR A 75 -7.12 -7.95 -28.92
C THR A 75 -7.41 -8.05 -27.43
N VAL A 76 -7.43 -6.89 -26.76
CA VAL A 76 -7.88 -6.78 -25.36
C VAL A 76 -9.33 -7.24 -25.17
N ILE A 77 -10.17 -7.10 -26.21
CA ILE A 77 -11.59 -7.52 -26.16
C ILE A 77 -11.67 -9.04 -26.09
N GLU A 78 -10.90 -9.73 -26.92
CA GLU A 78 -10.83 -11.20 -26.96
C GLU A 78 -10.31 -11.76 -25.63
N LEU A 79 -9.21 -11.19 -25.13
CA LEU A 79 -8.66 -11.52 -23.81
C LEU A 79 -9.69 -11.32 -22.70
N ALA A 80 -10.42 -10.20 -22.71
CA ALA A 80 -11.44 -9.91 -21.71
C ALA A 80 -12.60 -10.92 -21.76
N ALA A 81 -13.03 -11.31 -22.96
CA ALA A 81 -14.05 -12.34 -23.15
C ALA A 81 -13.58 -13.71 -22.63
N ALA A 82 -12.33 -14.09 -22.90
CA ALA A 82 -11.72 -15.34 -22.41
C ALA A 82 -11.62 -15.38 -20.88
N GLU A 83 -11.26 -14.26 -20.26
CA GLU A 83 -11.17 -14.12 -18.79
C GLU A 83 -12.53 -13.88 -18.12
N ARG A 84 -13.61 -13.68 -18.90
CA ARG A 84 -14.95 -13.31 -18.43
C ARG A 84 -14.95 -12.03 -17.59
N LEU A 85 -14.17 -11.05 -18.02
CA LEU A 85 -14.01 -9.76 -17.37
C LEU A 85 -14.45 -8.63 -18.30
N ASP A 86 -14.73 -7.47 -17.72
CA ASP A 86 -14.99 -6.26 -18.51
C ASP A 86 -13.70 -5.77 -19.18
N ARG A 87 -13.84 -5.29 -20.43
CA ARG A 87 -12.72 -4.72 -21.20
C ARG A 87 -12.01 -3.60 -20.45
N SER A 88 -12.76 -2.73 -19.77
CA SER A 88 -12.20 -1.61 -19.02
C SER A 88 -11.36 -2.11 -17.85
N PHE A 89 -11.83 -3.15 -17.15
CA PHE A 89 -11.06 -3.76 -16.06
C PHE A 89 -9.74 -4.37 -16.56
N VAL A 90 -9.78 -5.13 -17.66
CA VAL A 90 -8.56 -5.70 -18.27
C VAL A 90 -7.60 -4.58 -18.69
N SER A 91 -8.12 -3.51 -19.29
CA SER A 91 -7.32 -2.36 -19.72
C SER A 91 -6.65 -1.67 -18.53
N HIS A 92 -7.35 -1.48 -17.42
CA HIS A 92 -6.78 -0.90 -16.22
C HIS A 92 -5.73 -1.79 -15.54
N VAL A 93 -5.92 -3.10 -15.54
CA VAL A 93 -4.90 -4.02 -15.02
C VAL A 93 -3.67 -4.00 -15.92
N LEU A 94 -3.83 -3.97 -17.25
CA LEU A 94 -2.71 -3.84 -18.19
C LEU A 94 -1.89 -2.55 -17.98
N GLN A 95 -2.51 -1.45 -17.54
CA GLN A 95 -1.78 -0.22 -17.19
C GLN A 95 -0.77 -0.42 -16.05
N LEU A 96 -0.92 -1.45 -15.20
CA LEU A 96 0.07 -1.76 -14.18
C LEU A 96 1.44 -2.16 -14.77
N THR A 97 1.49 -2.58 -16.04
CA THR A 97 2.75 -2.85 -16.76
C THR A 97 3.53 -1.59 -17.11
N LEU A 98 2.91 -0.41 -16.98
CA LEU A 98 3.51 0.90 -17.25
C LEU A 98 4.06 1.58 -15.98
N LEU A 99 3.99 0.90 -14.84
CA LEU A 99 4.58 1.40 -13.59
C LEU A 99 6.10 1.53 -13.71
N ALA A 100 6.63 2.55 -13.04
CA ALA A 100 8.07 2.70 -12.87
C ALA A 100 8.65 1.46 -12.16
N PRO A 101 9.83 0.96 -12.58
CA PRO A 101 10.40 -0.28 -12.04
C PRO A 101 10.57 -0.25 -10.51
N ASP A 102 10.99 0.88 -9.95
CA ASP A 102 11.15 1.09 -8.51
C ASP A 102 9.83 0.96 -7.73
N LEU A 103 8.70 1.31 -8.37
CA LEU A 103 7.38 1.15 -7.77
C LEU A 103 6.91 -0.30 -7.82
N VAL A 104 7.23 -1.04 -8.88
CA VAL A 104 6.96 -2.48 -8.95
C VAL A 104 7.72 -3.22 -7.83
N GLU A 105 9.00 -2.92 -7.65
CA GLU A 105 9.82 -3.46 -6.56
C GLU A 105 9.23 -3.09 -5.18
N ALA A 106 8.86 -1.82 -4.99
CA ALA A 106 8.23 -1.37 -3.74
C ALA A 106 6.93 -2.13 -3.42
N ILE A 107 6.11 -2.44 -4.44
CA ILE A 107 4.88 -3.23 -4.27
C ILE A 107 5.21 -4.69 -3.90
N LEU A 108 6.17 -5.31 -4.61
CA LEU A 108 6.59 -6.69 -4.34
C LEU A 108 7.16 -6.84 -2.92
N ASP A 109 7.90 -5.84 -2.47
CA ASP A 109 8.50 -5.81 -1.14
C ASP A 109 7.51 -5.35 -0.04
N GLY A 110 6.26 -5.07 -0.39
CA GLY A 110 5.22 -4.64 0.56
C GLY A 110 5.49 -3.27 1.17
N ARG A 111 6.32 -2.43 0.51
CA ARG A 111 6.69 -1.07 0.90
C ARG A 111 5.72 -0.01 0.36
N GLN A 112 4.57 -0.40 -0.20
CA GLN A 112 3.60 0.59 -0.68
C GLN A 112 3.01 1.43 0.47
N SER A 113 2.81 2.74 0.23
CA SER A 113 2.21 3.65 1.19
C SER A 113 0.77 3.24 1.50
N MET A 114 0.30 3.56 2.72
CA MET A 114 -0.96 3.05 3.29
C MET A 114 -2.23 3.37 2.46
N GLY A 115 -2.14 4.28 1.49
CA GLY A 115 -3.23 4.67 0.59
C GLY A 115 -3.26 3.97 -0.78
N VAL A 116 -2.19 3.27 -1.19
CA VAL A 116 -2.11 2.67 -2.52
C VAL A 116 -2.88 1.34 -2.53
N GLN A 117 -4.12 1.39 -3.01
CA GLN A 117 -4.97 0.23 -3.28
C GLN A 117 -5.06 0.00 -4.79
N LEU A 118 -5.26 -1.25 -5.21
CA LEU A 118 -5.47 -1.59 -6.63
C LEU A 118 -6.47 -0.67 -7.33
N GLN A 119 -7.58 -0.31 -6.65
CA GLN A 119 -8.57 0.63 -7.19
C GLN A 119 -8.03 2.04 -7.46
N ALA A 120 -7.07 2.52 -6.69
CA ALA A 120 -6.46 3.83 -6.89
C ALA A 120 -5.53 3.82 -8.10
N LEU A 121 -4.72 2.77 -8.26
CA LEU A 121 -3.85 2.57 -9.43
C LEU A 121 -4.67 2.42 -10.73
N VAL A 122 -5.79 1.71 -10.65
CA VAL A 122 -6.67 1.38 -11.77
C VAL A 122 -7.47 2.60 -12.29
N ARG A 123 -7.57 3.70 -11.52
CA ARG A 123 -8.39 4.87 -11.89
C ARG A 123 -7.66 5.95 -12.70
N GLY A 124 -6.38 5.78 -12.99
CA GLY A 124 -5.62 6.73 -13.81
C GLY A 124 -4.19 6.87 -13.32
N LEU A 125 -3.31 6.02 -13.83
CA LEU A 125 -1.87 6.18 -13.69
C LEU A 125 -1.35 7.09 -14.81
N PRO A 126 -0.64 8.18 -14.48
CA PRO A 126 0.10 8.94 -15.49
C PRO A 126 1.16 8.03 -16.11
N VAL A 127 1.47 8.27 -17.38
CA VAL A 127 2.51 7.50 -18.09
C VAL A 127 3.91 7.94 -17.61
N GLU A 128 4.03 9.19 -17.19
CA GLU A 128 5.26 9.79 -16.67
C GLU A 128 5.61 9.23 -15.30
N TRP A 129 6.75 8.53 -15.21
CA TRP A 129 7.21 7.90 -13.97
C TRP A 129 7.42 8.89 -12.82
N ASP A 130 7.89 10.10 -13.09
CA ASP A 130 8.06 11.12 -12.04
C ASP A 130 6.71 11.49 -11.41
N ARG A 131 5.66 11.60 -12.23
CA ARG A 131 4.30 11.84 -11.74
C ARG A 131 3.74 10.64 -10.98
N GLN A 132 4.09 9.41 -11.38
CA GLN A 132 3.74 8.21 -10.62
C GLN A 132 4.38 8.23 -9.22
N ARG A 133 5.67 8.60 -9.12
CA ARG A 133 6.39 8.71 -7.85
C ARG A 133 5.77 9.76 -6.95
N GLU A 134 5.42 10.93 -7.48
CA GLU A 134 4.72 11.99 -6.73
C GLU A 134 3.40 11.50 -6.14
N LEU A 135 2.58 10.81 -6.93
CA LEU A 135 1.29 10.26 -6.47
C LEU A 135 1.47 9.22 -5.36
N MET A 136 2.50 8.38 -5.45
CA MET A 136 2.78 7.35 -4.44
C MET A 136 3.42 7.92 -3.17
N ALA A 137 4.18 9.02 -3.28
CA ALA A 137 4.76 9.74 -2.16
C ALA A 137 3.73 10.57 -1.37
N THR A 138 2.69 11.09 -2.04
CA THR A 138 1.70 12.01 -1.43
C THR A 138 0.64 11.30 -0.57
N SER A 139 0.56 9.96 -0.62
CA SER A 139 -0.44 9.19 0.14
C SER A 139 -0.05 8.91 1.63
N CYS A 140 0.72 9.80 2.24
CA CYS A 140 1.15 9.75 3.65
C CYS A 140 0.07 10.27 4.61
#